data_AF-A0A4P2Q046-F1
#
_entry.id   AF-A0A4P2Q046-F1
#
_cell.length_a   1.000
_cell.length_b   1.000
_cell.length_c   1.000
_cell.angle_alpha   90.00
_cell.angle_beta   90.00
_cell.angle_gamma   90.00
#
_symmetry.space_group_name_H-M   'P 1'
#
loop_
_entity.id
_entity.type
_entity.pdbx_description
1 polymer ?
#
loop_
_entity_poly.entity_id
_entity_poly.type
_entity_poly.pdbx_seq_one_letter_code
_entity_poly.pdbx_strand_id
1 'polypeptide(L)'
;MRHCHLSRSLTTVLLLGALHGAGCSGDSTSPGGGEARRCEPSGGGPHWLLEGEILRFPVTCATGLALPDDAIEVGPLPEGASYDPAGREVMFTPGLDQAAVYEIEIRVAPTSEVGRVKIGVADDWAAPLNVPVVDPARYPEEYGLPVLFLSPRPEAKEYAPATVIYRGRTYAAEAELRGESSLGYPKNSFTLKFPKSDKLNEPHEAGGFTGRRKVVLISTFDDNSYVRQRLAYDLWNRLDPEHIQIKTFSAVVYLDGEYAGLYTVGDHVDGYLMEDHGYPQDGNLYKAVSHDANFSLISRQNDGEPKETLHDGFEKKEGEPPEGEPGAFADLEELVDFVATSDAETFRAEIGARIDQRDYEDWWIFVSFIMANDSAGKNSYHYHDPAPGNVFRFAPWDFNASFGQSWQTMRELAWTRVDHADTNLLFQRFLEEPAIGDPLRARYGQVLRGALDEAAVLALVDGYVERIDASARRDEARWGEAYRSYEGWSSRTDFTTYEEEIAYLKGWISARWEHQDALY
;
A
#
# COMPACT_ATOMS: atom_id res chain seq x y z
N MET A 1 33.96 40.48 -20.03
CA MET A 1 34.98 39.95 -19.10
C MET A 1 34.33 38.88 -18.26
N ARG A 2 34.94 37.67 -18.27
CA ARG A 2 34.68 36.48 -17.43
C ARG A 2 33.29 35.83 -17.53
N HIS A 3 33.15 34.94 -18.51
CA HIS A 3 32.27 33.77 -18.43
C HIS A 3 33.07 32.59 -17.87
N CYS A 4 32.53 31.91 -16.84
CA CYS A 4 33.00 30.62 -16.35
C CYS A 4 31.96 29.57 -16.73
N HIS A 5 32.29 28.71 -17.71
CA HIS A 5 31.63 27.43 -17.90
C HIS A 5 32.49 26.35 -17.23
N LEU A 6 31.92 25.60 -16.29
CA LEU A 6 32.49 24.33 -15.82
C LEU A 6 31.63 23.19 -16.40
N SER A 7 32.21 22.52 -17.38
CA SER A 7 31.77 21.22 -17.91
C SER A 7 32.19 20.13 -16.91
N ARG A 8 31.23 19.28 -16.48
CA ARG A 8 31.51 18.06 -15.73
C ARG A 8 31.59 16.88 -16.70
N SER A 9 32.72 16.19 -16.64
CA SER A 9 33.10 15.05 -17.49
C SER A 9 32.32 13.79 -17.10
N LEU A 10 31.65 13.16 -18.07
CA LEU A 10 31.27 11.75 -18.01
C LEU A 10 32.54 10.89 -18.23
N THR A 11 32.73 9.87 -17.41
CA THR A 11 33.80 8.87 -17.59
C THR A 11 33.18 7.59 -18.10
N THR A 12 33.35 7.34 -19.40
CA THR A 12 33.03 6.08 -20.08
C THR A 12 34.23 5.15 -19.98
N VAL A 13 34.07 3.96 -19.38
CA VAL A 13 35.11 2.92 -19.40
C VAL A 13 34.83 1.97 -20.55
N LEU A 14 35.73 1.96 -21.54
CA LEU A 14 35.80 1.01 -22.65
C LEU A 14 36.46 -0.30 -22.17
N LEU A 15 35.83 -1.45 -22.40
CA LEU A 15 36.50 -2.74 -22.44
C LEU A 15 37.02 -3.01 -23.86
N LEU A 16 38.31 -3.34 -23.98
CA LEU A 16 38.92 -3.86 -25.20
C LEU A 16 39.63 -5.17 -24.87
N GLY A 17 39.34 -6.20 -25.68
CA GLY A 17 39.79 -7.56 -25.49
C GLY A 17 41.14 -7.91 -26.11
N ALA A 18 41.65 -9.03 -25.58
CA ALA A 18 42.51 -10.06 -26.15
C ALA A 18 43.91 -9.71 -26.69
N LEU A 19 44.92 -10.44 -26.19
CA LEU A 19 45.92 -11.13 -27.01
C LEU A 19 46.57 -12.28 -26.23
N HIS A 20 46.71 -13.43 -26.90
CA HIS A 20 47.36 -14.66 -26.44
C HIS A 20 48.89 -14.49 -26.35
N GLY A 21 49.49 -15.09 -25.31
CA GLY A 21 50.93 -15.32 -25.24
C GLY A 21 51.22 -16.66 -24.55
N ALA A 22 51.75 -17.61 -25.32
CA ALA A 22 52.27 -18.88 -24.81
C ALA A 22 53.64 -18.68 -24.15
N GLY A 23 53.90 -19.35 -23.02
CA GLY A 23 55.22 -19.34 -22.40
C GLY A 23 55.33 -20.06 -21.05
N CYS A 24 55.84 -21.30 -21.13
CA CYS A 24 56.70 -22.01 -20.17
C CYS A 24 56.27 -22.20 -18.69
N SER A 25 56.14 -23.49 -18.37
CA SER A 25 56.15 -24.11 -17.05
C SER A 25 57.33 -23.68 -16.16
N GLY A 26 57.01 -23.24 -14.95
CA GLY A 26 57.94 -23.11 -13.84
C GLY A 26 57.18 -23.33 -12.53
N ASP A 27 57.45 -24.44 -11.87
CA ASP A 27 56.99 -24.76 -10.53
C ASP A 27 57.46 -23.68 -9.55
N SER A 28 56.50 -23.00 -8.93
CA SER A 28 56.70 -22.36 -7.62
C SER A 28 55.41 -22.46 -6.83
N THR A 29 55.36 -23.47 -5.97
CA THR A 29 54.36 -23.65 -4.92
C THR A 29 54.38 -22.45 -3.97
N SER A 30 53.45 -21.52 -4.16
CA SER A 30 52.99 -20.65 -3.08
C SER A 30 51.98 -21.45 -2.26
N PRO A 31 52.11 -21.54 -0.92
CA PRO A 31 51.02 -22.07 -0.11
C PRO A 31 49.90 -21.04 -0.16
N GLY A 32 48.87 -21.33 -0.95
CA GLY A 32 47.60 -20.64 -0.85
C GLY A 32 47.10 -20.80 0.58
N GLY A 33 47.00 -19.70 1.32
CA GLY A 33 46.21 -19.65 2.53
C GLY A 33 44.78 -19.95 2.13
N GLY A 34 44.36 -21.20 2.27
CA GLY A 34 42.96 -21.56 2.12
C GLY A 34 42.20 -20.86 3.24
N GLU A 35 41.29 -19.96 2.89
CA GLU A 35 40.30 -19.50 3.85
C GLU A 35 39.63 -20.74 4.45
N ALA A 36 39.67 -20.86 5.77
CA ALA A 36 38.97 -21.93 6.46
C ALA A 36 37.51 -21.90 6.02
N ARG A 37 37.02 -23.04 5.51
CA ARG A 37 35.64 -23.16 5.02
C ARG A 37 34.70 -22.82 6.18
N ARG A 38 33.91 -21.76 6.01
CA ARG A 38 32.98 -21.25 7.04
C ARG A 38 31.79 -22.19 7.21
N CYS A 39 31.25 -22.28 8.42
CA CYS A 39 30.05 -23.06 8.69
C CYS A 39 28.80 -22.33 8.20
N GLU A 40 28.68 -21.03 8.49
CA GLU A 40 27.41 -20.29 8.39
C GLU A 40 26.30 -21.01 9.17
N PRO A 41 26.39 -21.06 10.50
CA PRO A 41 25.41 -21.78 11.32
C PRO A 41 23.99 -21.30 11.04
N SER A 42 23.06 -22.25 10.86
CA SER A 42 21.69 -21.98 10.46
C SER A 42 20.75 -23.02 11.05
N GLY A 43 19.54 -22.58 11.41
CA GLY A 43 18.39 -23.44 11.67
C GLY A 43 17.27 -23.24 10.66
N GLY A 44 17.57 -22.62 9.51
CA GLY A 44 16.58 -22.15 8.55
C GLY A 44 15.74 -20.99 9.09
N GLY A 45 14.54 -20.85 8.55
CA GLY A 45 13.56 -19.84 8.95
C GLY A 45 13.52 -18.60 8.04
N PRO A 46 12.73 -17.57 8.39
CA PRO A 46 11.96 -17.46 9.63
C PRO A 46 10.94 -18.59 9.79
N HIS A 47 10.78 -19.07 11.03
CA HIS A 47 9.76 -20.05 11.39
C HIS A 47 8.55 -19.33 11.96
N TRP A 48 7.36 -19.71 11.50
CA TRP A 48 6.10 -19.16 12.00
C TRP A 48 5.19 -20.30 12.46
N LEU A 49 4.55 -20.11 13.59
CA LEU A 49 3.62 -21.05 14.20
C LEU A 49 2.62 -20.33 15.07
N LEU A 50 1.51 -20.98 15.38
CA LEU A 50 0.58 -20.55 16.42
C LEU A 50 1.06 -21.02 17.80
N GLU A 51 0.57 -20.36 18.84
CA GLU A 51 0.68 -20.88 20.20
C GLU A 51 0.11 -22.31 20.30
N GLY A 52 0.76 -23.16 21.10
CA GLY A 52 0.40 -24.58 21.24
C GLY A 52 0.88 -25.51 20.11
N GLU A 53 1.31 -24.97 18.95
CA GLU A 53 1.89 -25.80 17.88
C GLU A 53 3.31 -26.26 18.19
N ILE A 54 3.74 -27.37 17.58
CA ILE A 54 5.09 -27.92 17.77
C ILE A 54 5.97 -27.47 16.60
N LEU A 55 7.03 -26.71 16.91
CA LEU A 55 8.13 -26.42 15.99
C LEU A 55 9.30 -27.37 16.25
N ARG A 56 9.86 -27.93 15.18
CA ARG A 56 11.14 -28.64 15.18
C ARG A 56 12.01 -28.15 14.03
N PHE A 57 13.27 -27.86 14.29
CA PHE A 57 14.22 -27.56 13.21
C PHE A 57 15.64 -28.04 13.55
N PRO A 58 16.39 -28.53 12.54
CA PRO A 58 17.77 -28.93 12.73
C PRO A 58 18.68 -27.71 12.78
N VAL A 59 19.79 -27.82 13.48
CA VAL A 59 20.88 -26.83 13.53
C VAL A 59 22.06 -27.38 12.74
N THR A 60 22.43 -26.68 11.67
CA THR A 60 23.41 -27.14 10.68
C THR A 60 24.32 -26.01 10.21
N CYS A 61 25.34 -26.34 9.43
CA CYS A 61 26.09 -25.37 8.63
C CYS A 61 25.41 -25.21 7.28
N ALA A 62 25.01 -23.98 6.90
CA ALA A 62 24.40 -23.72 5.60
C ALA A 62 25.33 -24.11 4.43
N THR A 63 26.64 -24.11 4.66
CA THR A 63 27.66 -24.55 3.68
C THR A 63 27.79 -26.06 3.54
N GLY A 64 27.09 -26.85 4.38
CA GLY A 64 27.23 -28.30 4.47
C GLY A 64 28.52 -28.75 5.18
N LEU A 65 29.25 -27.85 5.83
CA LEU A 65 30.43 -28.20 6.62
C LEU A 65 30.06 -29.14 7.77
N ALA A 66 30.73 -30.29 7.84
CA ALA A 66 30.59 -31.20 8.97
C ALA A 66 31.36 -30.64 10.17
N LEU A 67 30.64 -30.41 11.28
CA LEU A 67 31.23 -30.01 12.55
C LEU A 67 31.32 -31.19 13.53
N PRO A 68 32.27 -31.17 14.49
CA PRO A 68 32.23 -32.04 15.67
C PRO A 68 30.91 -31.90 16.45
N ASP A 69 30.54 -32.94 17.22
CA ASP A 69 29.25 -32.99 17.92
C ASP A 69 29.09 -31.95 19.03
N ASP A 70 30.20 -31.47 19.59
CA ASP A 70 30.27 -30.45 20.63
C ASP A 70 30.57 -29.04 20.10
N ALA A 71 30.63 -28.87 18.77
CA ALA A 71 31.06 -27.60 18.17
C ALA A 71 29.95 -26.55 18.07
N ILE A 72 28.69 -26.93 18.30
CA ILE A 72 27.53 -26.05 18.20
C ILE A 72 26.98 -25.76 19.59
N GLU A 73 26.84 -24.47 19.89
CA GLU A 73 26.19 -23.97 21.08
C GLU A 73 24.93 -23.21 20.67
N VAL A 74 23.78 -23.59 21.23
CA VAL A 74 22.53 -22.85 21.05
C VAL A 74 22.37 -21.89 22.23
N GLY A 75 22.05 -20.63 21.92
CA GLY A 75 21.83 -19.58 22.89
C GLY A 75 20.59 -19.83 23.78
N PRO A 76 20.23 -18.87 24.64
CA PRO A 76 19.06 -18.98 25.50
C PRO A 76 17.81 -19.30 24.69
N LEU A 77 17.12 -20.36 25.10
CA LEU A 77 15.88 -20.81 24.50
C LEU A 77 14.69 -20.24 25.26
N PRO A 78 13.56 -19.95 24.59
CA PRO A 78 12.32 -19.58 25.28
C PRO A 78 11.85 -20.72 26.19
N GLU A 79 11.04 -20.37 27.19
CA GLU A 79 10.39 -21.38 28.03
C GLU A 79 9.58 -22.35 27.16
N GLY A 80 9.66 -23.65 27.45
CA GLY A 80 9.05 -24.70 26.64
C GLY A 80 9.88 -25.17 25.43
N ALA A 81 11.00 -24.52 25.12
CA ALA A 81 11.94 -24.98 24.10
C ALA A 81 13.12 -25.79 24.68
N SER A 82 13.65 -26.69 23.86
CA SER A 82 14.80 -27.54 24.18
C SER A 82 15.68 -27.76 22.95
N TYR A 83 16.96 -28.00 23.18
CA TYR A 83 17.93 -28.39 22.15
C TYR A 83 18.46 -29.79 22.47
N ASP A 84 18.39 -30.71 21.51
CA ASP A 84 19.06 -32.00 21.55
C ASP A 84 20.42 -31.89 20.84
N PRO A 85 21.56 -31.90 21.56
CA PRO A 85 22.88 -31.82 20.95
C PRO A 85 23.23 -33.04 20.09
N ALA A 86 22.68 -34.22 20.40
CA ALA A 86 22.99 -35.44 19.66
C ALA A 86 22.29 -35.46 18.29
N GLY A 87 21.01 -35.10 18.26
CA GLY A 87 20.23 -34.91 17.03
C GLY A 87 20.49 -33.58 16.32
N ARG A 88 21.14 -32.62 17.00
CA ARG A 88 21.28 -31.21 16.60
C ARG A 88 19.93 -30.60 16.23
N GLU A 89 18.91 -30.82 17.04
CA GLU A 89 17.54 -30.37 16.77
C GLU A 89 17.03 -29.48 17.90
N VAL A 90 16.40 -28.37 17.55
CA VAL A 90 15.62 -27.56 18.49
C VAL A 90 14.16 -27.96 18.37
N MET A 91 13.50 -28.17 19.50
CA MET A 91 12.07 -28.40 19.61
C MET A 91 11.46 -27.34 20.52
N PHE A 92 10.33 -26.76 20.11
CA PHE A 92 9.60 -25.74 20.86
C PHE A 92 8.10 -25.96 20.75
N THR A 93 7.40 -25.88 21.88
CA THR A 93 5.94 -25.80 21.96
C THR A 93 5.57 -24.60 22.82
N PRO A 94 5.29 -23.43 22.24
CA PRO A 94 4.85 -22.26 22.99
C PRO A 94 3.55 -22.52 23.75
N GLY A 95 3.46 -22.01 24.98
CA GLY A 95 2.20 -21.83 25.69
C GLY A 95 1.31 -20.77 25.04
N LEU A 96 0.08 -20.65 25.53
CA LEU A 96 -0.94 -19.69 25.06
C LEU A 96 -0.73 -18.25 25.59
N ASP A 97 0.44 -17.97 26.15
CA ASP A 97 0.87 -16.66 26.68
C ASP A 97 2.24 -16.25 26.14
N GLN A 98 2.68 -16.90 25.04
CA GLN A 98 4.02 -16.79 24.48
C GLN A 98 4.06 -16.15 23.08
N ALA A 99 2.97 -15.53 22.63
CA ALA A 99 2.91 -14.73 21.41
C ALA A 99 3.98 -13.63 21.42
N ALA A 100 5.03 -13.84 20.63
CA ALA A 100 6.21 -12.99 20.55
C ALA A 100 7.07 -13.41 19.35
N VAL A 101 8.02 -12.55 18.99
CA VAL A 101 9.13 -12.88 18.10
C VAL A 101 10.36 -13.21 18.95
N TYR A 102 10.93 -14.37 18.71
CA TYR A 102 12.14 -14.86 19.35
C TYR A 102 13.28 -14.92 18.34
N GLU A 103 14.49 -14.53 18.78
CA GLU A 103 15.72 -14.74 18.04
C GLU A 103 16.63 -15.67 18.84
N ILE A 104 16.95 -16.83 18.27
CA ILE A 104 17.85 -17.80 18.86
C ILE A 104 19.21 -17.67 18.16
N GLU A 105 20.26 -17.41 18.93
CA GLU A 105 21.62 -17.43 18.41
C GLU A 105 22.18 -18.85 18.36
N ILE A 106 22.85 -19.19 17.28
CA ILE A 106 23.57 -20.45 17.10
C ILE A 106 25.05 -20.09 16.93
N ARG A 107 25.90 -20.55 17.84
CA ARG A 107 27.33 -20.28 17.84
C ARG A 107 28.11 -21.53 17.48
N VAL A 108 29.11 -21.36 16.62
CA VAL A 108 30.08 -22.42 16.28
C VAL A 108 31.36 -22.14 17.06
N ALA A 109 31.59 -22.90 18.13
CA ALA A 109 32.70 -22.64 19.06
C ALA A 109 34.09 -22.61 18.38
N PRO A 110 34.43 -23.51 17.44
CA PRO A 110 35.74 -23.49 16.78
C PRO A 110 36.03 -22.24 15.94
N THR A 111 35.01 -21.63 15.33
CA THR A 111 35.17 -20.51 14.38
C THR A 111 34.61 -19.19 14.91
N SER A 112 33.94 -19.21 16.07
CA SER A 112 33.20 -18.08 16.63
C SER A 112 32.13 -17.49 15.69
N GLU A 113 31.70 -18.26 14.68
CA GLU A 113 30.60 -17.86 13.80
C GLU A 113 29.28 -17.85 14.59
N VAL A 114 28.40 -16.90 14.25
CA VAL A 114 27.08 -16.76 14.86
C VAL A 114 26.02 -16.69 13.77
N GLY A 115 25.01 -17.54 13.91
CA GLY A 115 23.81 -17.57 13.11
C GLY A 115 22.61 -17.18 13.98
N ARG A 116 21.53 -16.71 13.35
CA ARG A 116 20.30 -16.35 14.06
C ARG A 116 19.12 -17.05 13.41
N VAL A 117 18.28 -17.64 14.23
CA VAL A 117 17.01 -18.23 13.82
C VAL A 117 15.89 -17.42 14.43
N LYS A 118 15.02 -16.93 13.56
CA LYS A 118 13.83 -16.18 13.95
C LYS A 118 12.64 -17.13 14.06
N ILE A 119 11.95 -17.05 15.19
CA ILE A 119 10.71 -17.79 15.46
C ILE A 119 9.65 -16.76 15.82
N GLY A 120 8.62 -16.63 15.01
CA GLY A 120 7.44 -15.85 15.35
C GLY A 120 6.31 -16.76 15.81
N VAL A 121 5.90 -16.60 17.06
CA VAL A 121 4.78 -17.32 17.66
C VAL A 121 3.57 -16.40 17.60
N ALA A 122 2.56 -16.76 16.81
CA ALA A 122 1.34 -15.98 16.67
C ALA A 122 0.29 -16.35 17.71
N ASP A 123 -0.39 -15.32 18.24
CA ASP A 123 -1.45 -15.45 19.24
C ASP A 123 -2.59 -16.32 18.72
N ASP A 124 -2.99 -17.32 19.51
CA ASP A 124 -4.14 -18.17 19.21
C ASP A 124 -5.40 -17.63 19.90
N TRP A 125 -5.87 -16.46 19.45
CA TRP A 125 -7.08 -15.81 19.95
C TRP A 125 -8.35 -16.68 19.91
N ALA A 126 -8.34 -17.80 19.17
CA ALA A 126 -9.44 -18.75 19.12
C ALA A 126 -9.36 -19.82 20.22
N ALA A 127 -8.21 -20.00 20.87
CA ALA A 127 -8.04 -20.96 21.94
C ALA A 127 -8.92 -20.62 23.16
N PRO A 128 -9.64 -21.60 23.75
CA PRO A 128 -10.51 -21.34 24.91
C PRO A 128 -9.81 -20.77 26.15
N LEU A 129 -8.49 -20.97 26.26
CA LEU A 129 -7.66 -20.50 27.36
C LEU A 129 -6.59 -19.50 26.86
N ASN A 130 -6.84 -18.83 25.75
CA ASN A 130 -5.91 -17.85 25.20
C ASN A 130 -5.58 -16.76 26.23
N VAL A 131 -4.31 -16.37 26.29
CA VAL A 131 -3.87 -15.16 26.98
C VAL A 131 -3.52 -14.16 25.88
N PRO A 132 -4.24 -13.02 25.77
CA PRO A 132 -3.89 -12.00 24.78
C PRO A 132 -2.43 -11.59 24.88
N VAL A 133 -1.85 -11.16 23.76
CA VAL A 133 -0.44 -10.78 23.65
C VAL A 133 0.04 -10.01 24.89
N VAL A 134 0.91 -10.66 25.67
CA VAL A 134 1.34 -10.18 26.99
C VAL A 134 2.24 -8.95 26.90
N ASP A 135 3.15 -8.96 25.92
CA ASP A 135 4.10 -7.86 25.67
C ASP A 135 4.06 -7.46 24.18
N PRO A 136 3.22 -6.47 23.82
CA PRO A 136 3.14 -5.95 22.46
C PRO A 136 4.50 -5.50 21.88
N ALA A 137 5.45 -5.08 22.71
CA ALA A 137 6.76 -4.65 22.22
C ALA A 137 7.61 -5.84 21.74
N ARG A 138 7.34 -7.05 22.24
CA ARG A 138 7.98 -8.30 21.79
C ARG A 138 7.22 -8.99 20.67
N TYR A 139 6.10 -8.44 20.21
CA TYR A 139 5.32 -8.96 19.09
C TYR A 139 5.26 -7.96 17.91
N PRO A 140 6.42 -7.58 17.32
CA PRO A 140 6.47 -6.56 16.28
C PRO A 140 5.95 -7.01 14.91
N GLU A 141 5.71 -8.32 14.72
CA GLU A 141 5.28 -8.91 13.46
C GLU A 141 4.58 -10.26 13.66
N GLU A 142 3.67 -10.57 12.73
CA GLU A 142 2.89 -11.80 12.64
C GLU A 142 2.96 -12.31 11.19
N TYR A 143 3.44 -13.53 10.97
CA TYR A 143 3.63 -14.13 9.63
C TYR A 143 4.38 -13.23 8.62
N GLY A 144 5.33 -12.42 9.12
CA GLY A 144 6.15 -11.51 8.32
C GLY A 144 5.48 -10.16 8.00
N LEU A 145 4.25 -9.95 8.44
CA LEU A 145 3.60 -8.64 8.40
C LEU A 145 3.91 -7.85 9.68
N PRO A 146 4.13 -6.54 9.59
CA PRO A 146 4.23 -5.71 10.79
C PRO A 146 2.92 -5.76 11.60
N VAL A 147 3.06 -5.76 12.93
CA VAL A 147 1.92 -5.68 13.86
C VAL A 147 1.81 -4.28 14.43
N LEU A 148 0.59 -3.75 14.45
CA LEU A 148 0.24 -2.48 15.06
C LEU A 148 -0.79 -2.70 16.17
N PHE A 149 -0.42 -2.32 17.39
CA PHE A 149 -1.36 -2.25 18.51
C PHE A 149 -1.86 -0.82 18.68
N LEU A 150 -3.16 -0.65 18.84
CA LEU A 150 -3.80 0.64 19.11
C LEU A 150 -4.70 0.53 20.34
N SER A 151 -4.51 1.43 21.31
CA SER A 151 -5.34 1.51 22.52
C SER A 151 -5.43 2.95 23.07
N PRO A 152 -6.62 3.43 23.49
CA PRO A 152 -7.92 2.78 23.36
C PRO A 152 -8.37 2.67 21.90
N ARG A 153 -9.25 1.72 21.59
CA ARG A 153 -9.98 1.72 20.31
C ARG A 153 -10.80 3.02 20.18
N PRO A 154 -10.68 3.76 19.08
CA PRO A 154 -11.52 4.93 18.84
C PRO A 154 -13.01 4.57 18.69
N GLU A 155 -13.88 5.41 19.26
CA GLU A 155 -15.35 5.23 19.23
C GLU A 155 -16.09 6.32 18.43
N ALA A 156 -15.39 7.38 18.00
CA ALA A 156 -15.99 8.51 17.29
C ALA A 156 -15.05 9.07 16.21
N LYS A 157 -15.60 9.85 15.27
CA LYS A 157 -14.86 10.65 14.28
C LYS A 157 -14.29 11.93 14.91
N GLU A 158 -13.60 11.76 16.03
CA GLU A 158 -12.98 12.82 16.79
C GLU A 158 -11.65 12.29 17.34
N TYR A 159 -10.57 13.01 17.08
CA TYR A 159 -9.25 12.66 17.60
C TYR A 159 -9.26 12.60 19.13
N ALA A 160 -8.95 11.43 19.67
CA ALA A 160 -8.72 11.22 21.10
C ALA A 160 -7.30 10.69 21.33
N PRO A 161 -6.68 10.98 22.49
CA PRO A 161 -5.37 10.43 22.83
C PRO A 161 -5.36 8.90 22.75
N ALA A 162 -4.33 8.36 22.10
CA ALA A 162 -4.12 6.92 21.94
C ALA A 162 -2.64 6.56 22.06
N THR A 163 -2.38 5.29 22.35
CA THR A 163 -1.05 4.68 22.33
C THR A 163 -0.98 3.74 21.14
N VAL A 164 0.07 3.89 20.35
CA VAL A 164 0.38 2.97 19.24
C VAL A 164 1.66 2.23 19.58
N ILE A 165 1.65 0.90 19.53
CA ILE A 165 2.88 0.09 19.61
C ILE A 165 3.12 -0.53 18.23
N TYR A 166 4.28 -0.23 17.65
CA TYR A 166 4.64 -0.65 16.31
C TYR A 166 6.14 -0.92 16.23
N ARG A 167 6.54 -2.08 15.69
CA ARG A 167 7.95 -2.53 15.62
C ARG A 167 8.69 -2.44 16.97
N GLY A 168 8.01 -2.82 18.05
CA GLY A 168 8.58 -2.79 19.41
C GLY A 168 8.71 -1.40 20.04
N ARG A 169 8.29 -0.33 19.34
CA ARG A 169 8.32 1.04 19.84
C ARG A 169 6.92 1.53 20.20
N THR A 170 6.81 2.20 21.34
CA THR A 170 5.60 2.89 21.77
C THR A 170 5.60 4.34 21.29
N TYR A 171 4.50 4.76 20.68
CA TYR A 171 4.23 6.12 20.25
C TYR A 171 3.03 6.67 21.02
N ALA A 172 3.14 7.92 21.49
CA ALA A 172 1.97 8.71 21.82
C ALA A 172 1.34 9.20 20.51
N ALA A 173 0.04 9.07 20.36
CA ALA A 173 -0.70 9.48 19.18
C ALA A 173 -2.09 10.03 19.57
N GLU A 174 -2.81 10.51 18.58
CA GLU A 174 -4.25 10.68 18.62
C GLU A 174 -4.86 9.74 17.57
N ALA A 175 -6.06 9.22 17.81
CA ALA A 175 -6.75 8.36 16.87
C ALA A 175 -8.25 8.66 16.81
N GLU A 176 -8.86 8.43 15.65
CA GLU A 176 -10.29 8.61 15.40
C GLU A 176 -10.84 7.52 14.49
N LEU A 177 -12.15 7.29 14.54
CA LEU A 177 -12.86 6.54 13.49
C LEU A 177 -12.82 7.32 12.18
N ARG A 178 -12.71 6.60 11.07
CA ARG A 178 -12.83 7.20 9.73
C ARG A 178 -13.77 6.42 8.83
N GLY A 179 -14.29 7.13 7.83
CA GLY A 179 -15.26 6.61 6.86
C GLY A 179 -16.60 7.35 6.96
N GLU A 180 -17.52 6.96 6.09
CA GLU A 180 -18.93 7.34 6.18
C GLU A 180 -19.79 6.07 6.25
N SER A 181 -20.00 5.40 5.10
CA SER A 181 -20.74 4.13 5.03
C SER A 181 -20.01 3.00 5.78
N SER A 182 -18.67 2.96 5.69
CA SER A 182 -17.84 1.94 6.33
C SER A 182 -17.80 2.02 7.87
N LEU A 183 -18.38 3.06 8.48
CA LEU A 183 -18.62 3.09 9.92
C LEU A 183 -19.65 2.05 10.37
N GLY A 184 -20.52 1.60 9.46
CA GLY A 184 -21.46 0.50 9.70
C GLY A 184 -20.81 -0.89 9.70
N TYR A 185 -19.55 -1.02 9.26
CA TYR A 185 -18.86 -2.29 9.27
C TYR A 185 -18.49 -2.71 10.69
N PRO A 186 -18.54 -4.02 11.02
CA PRO A 186 -18.10 -4.52 12.32
C PRO A 186 -16.58 -4.35 12.51
N LYS A 187 -15.82 -4.28 11.41
CA LYS A 187 -14.38 -4.01 11.36
C LYS A 187 -14.17 -2.60 10.79
N ASN A 188 -14.02 -1.61 11.68
CA ASN A 188 -13.92 -0.19 11.31
C ASN A 188 -12.51 0.19 10.84
N SER A 189 -12.43 1.33 10.16
CA SER A 189 -11.18 2.00 9.77
C SER A 189 -10.83 3.13 10.74
N PHE A 190 -9.54 3.46 10.85
CA PHE A 190 -9.05 4.49 11.78
C PHE A 190 -8.09 5.47 11.10
N THR A 191 -8.03 6.71 11.60
CA THR A 191 -6.94 7.63 11.30
C THR A 191 -6.09 7.81 12.55
N LEU A 192 -4.78 7.69 12.40
CA LEU A 192 -3.77 7.91 13.44
C LEU A 192 -3.03 9.21 13.16
N LYS A 193 -2.80 10.01 14.20
CA LYS A 193 -2.08 11.27 14.14
C LYS A 193 -0.98 11.31 15.19
N PHE A 194 0.25 11.39 14.72
CA PHE A 194 1.45 11.40 15.54
C PHE A 194 1.93 12.84 15.82
N PRO A 195 2.61 13.07 16.95
CA PRO A 195 3.30 14.33 17.24
C PRO A 195 4.32 14.66 16.14
N LYS A 196 4.50 15.95 15.83
CA LYS A 196 5.48 16.39 14.82
C LYS A 196 6.92 15.95 15.15
N SER A 197 7.24 15.82 16.45
CA SER A 197 8.54 15.37 16.95
C SER A 197 8.75 13.86 16.94
N ASP A 198 7.68 13.08 16.75
CA ASP A 198 7.72 11.61 16.83
C ASP A 198 6.74 10.99 15.81
N LYS A 199 7.06 11.20 14.53
CA LYS A 199 6.29 10.67 13.39
C LYS A 199 6.49 9.16 13.25
N LEU A 200 5.52 8.46 12.64
CA LEU A 200 5.66 7.03 12.34
C LEU A 200 6.76 6.81 11.29
N ASN A 201 7.57 5.76 11.49
CA ASN A 201 8.61 5.36 10.57
C ASN A 201 8.55 3.86 10.28
N GLU A 202 8.35 3.49 9.03
CA GLU A 202 8.44 2.12 8.50
C GLU A 202 9.30 2.12 7.21
N PRO A 203 10.63 1.96 7.32
CA PRO A 203 11.53 2.03 6.18
C PRO A 203 11.50 0.76 5.30
N HIS A 204 10.95 -0.36 5.78
CA HIS A 204 10.97 -1.64 5.08
C HIS A 204 9.73 -1.88 4.22
N GLU A 205 8.66 -1.11 4.41
CA GLU A 205 7.42 -1.22 3.64
C GLU A 205 7.25 -0.08 2.63
N ALA A 206 6.46 -0.35 1.58
CA ALA A 206 6.03 0.64 0.58
C ALA A 206 7.17 1.50 -0.01
N GLY A 207 8.36 0.92 -0.19
CA GLY A 207 9.54 1.65 -0.70
C GLY A 207 10.04 2.76 0.23
N GLY A 208 9.77 2.67 1.54
CA GLY A 208 10.12 3.65 2.55
C GLY A 208 8.94 4.52 2.95
N PHE A 209 8.17 4.05 3.93
CA PHE A 209 7.03 4.75 4.55
C PHE A 209 7.50 5.46 5.82
N THR A 210 8.28 6.52 5.66
CA THR A 210 8.96 7.21 6.78
C THR A 210 8.44 8.62 6.99
N GLY A 211 8.58 9.14 8.21
CA GLY A 211 8.24 10.52 8.54
C GLY A 211 6.73 10.83 8.46
N ARG A 212 5.85 9.85 8.67
CA ARG A 212 4.40 10.07 8.53
C ARG A 212 3.78 10.64 9.79
N ARG A 213 3.21 11.85 9.66
CA ARG A 213 2.49 12.50 10.75
C ARG A 213 1.08 11.93 10.89
N LYS A 214 0.36 11.72 9.79
CA LYS A 214 -0.95 11.06 9.79
C LYS A 214 -0.89 9.81 8.94
N VAL A 215 -1.55 8.77 9.42
CA VAL A 215 -1.59 7.44 8.79
C VAL A 215 -3.00 6.92 8.89
N VAL A 216 -3.46 6.21 7.87
CA VAL A 216 -4.78 5.59 7.88
C VAL A 216 -4.64 4.09 8.04
N LEU A 217 -5.52 3.50 8.85
CA LEU A 217 -5.74 2.06 8.93
C LEU A 217 -7.06 1.78 8.22
N ILE A 218 -6.97 1.30 6.98
CA ILE A 218 -8.15 1.01 6.16
C ILE A 218 -8.52 -0.46 6.34
N SER A 219 -9.75 -0.67 6.81
CA SER A 219 -10.35 -1.99 6.91
C SER A 219 -10.58 -2.56 5.51
N THR A 220 -10.34 -3.86 5.39
CA THR A 220 -10.60 -4.66 4.18
C THR A 220 -11.94 -5.40 4.27
N PHE A 221 -12.84 -4.99 5.16
CA PHE A 221 -14.03 -5.77 5.50
C PHE A 221 -14.90 -6.12 4.29
N ASP A 222 -15.03 -5.19 3.35
CA ASP A 222 -15.79 -5.34 2.10
C ASP A 222 -14.94 -5.85 0.93
N ASP A 223 -13.68 -6.21 1.16
CA ASP A 223 -12.76 -6.80 0.19
C ASP A 223 -12.13 -8.06 0.78
N ASN A 224 -12.78 -9.20 0.58
CA ASN A 224 -12.26 -10.51 1.00
C ASN A 224 -11.04 -10.98 0.17
N SER A 225 -10.55 -10.19 -0.79
CA SER A 225 -9.22 -10.39 -1.41
C SER A 225 -8.09 -9.76 -0.60
N TYR A 226 -8.43 -8.77 0.23
CA TYR A 226 -7.52 -7.95 1.04
C TYR A 226 -6.50 -7.09 0.26
N VAL A 227 -6.57 -7.05 -1.07
CA VAL A 227 -5.52 -6.46 -1.92
C VAL A 227 -5.99 -5.36 -2.87
N ARG A 228 -7.29 -5.18 -3.12
CA ARG A 228 -7.77 -4.25 -4.17
C ARG A 228 -7.32 -2.82 -3.95
N GLN A 229 -7.52 -2.32 -2.73
CA GLN A 229 -7.17 -0.94 -2.40
C GLN A 229 -5.68 -0.69 -2.57
N ARG A 230 -4.86 -1.59 -2.04
CA ARG A 230 -3.40 -1.53 -2.18
C ARG A 230 -2.97 -1.58 -3.65
N LEU A 231 -3.53 -2.51 -4.42
CA LEU A 231 -3.24 -2.63 -5.85
C LEU A 231 -3.58 -1.33 -6.59
N ALA A 232 -4.74 -0.73 -6.33
CA ALA A 232 -5.15 0.52 -6.96
C ALA A 232 -4.13 1.65 -6.71
N TYR A 233 -3.72 1.87 -5.46
CA TYR A 233 -2.71 2.89 -5.15
C TYR A 233 -1.35 2.58 -5.77
N ASP A 234 -0.90 1.32 -5.75
CA ASP A 234 0.37 0.93 -6.35
C ASP A 234 0.34 1.08 -7.89
N LEU A 235 -0.80 0.86 -8.56
CA LEU A 235 -0.93 1.12 -10.00
C LEU A 235 -0.94 2.62 -10.32
N TRP A 236 -1.64 3.45 -9.55
CA TRP A 236 -1.58 4.90 -9.68
C TRP A 236 -0.14 5.42 -9.57
N ASN A 237 0.56 4.94 -8.54
CA ASN A 237 1.94 5.29 -8.26
C ASN A 237 2.90 4.92 -9.41
N ARG A 238 2.62 3.82 -10.11
CA ARG A 238 3.41 3.32 -11.24
C ARG A 238 3.17 4.07 -12.55
N LEU A 239 2.02 4.73 -12.72
CA LEU A 239 1.69 5.46 -13.96
C LEU A 239 2.66 6.62 -14.22
N ASP A 240 2.98 7.36 -13.16
CA ASP A 240 3.98 8.43 -13.21
C ASP A 240 4.59 8.66 -11.81
N PRO A 241 5.94 8.64 -11.67
CA PRO A 241 6.59 8.95 -10.39
C PRO A 241 6.40 10.41 -9.92
N GLU A 242 5.98 11.33 -10.80
CA GLU A 242 5.69 12.73 -10.43
C GLU A 242 4.28 12.95 -9.87
N HIS A 243 3.41 11.94 -9.91
CA HIS A 243 2.09 12.02 -9.27
C HIS A 243 2.19 12.30 -7.76
N ILE A 244 1.09 12.78 -7.17
CA ILE A 244 0.91 12.67 -5.72
C ILE A 244 0.76 11.18 -5.37
N GLN A 245 1.90 10.56 -5.08
CA GLN A 245 2.00 9.15 -4.69
C GLN A 245 1.30 8.88 -3.35
N ILE A 246 0.48 7.82 -3.30
CA ILE A 246 -0.16 7.32 -2.08
C ILE A 246 0.49 5.99 -1.72
N LYS A 247 1.33 5.95 -0.70
CA LYS A 247 2.01 4.71 -0.30
C LYS A 247 1.13 3.89 0.62
N THR A 248 1.08 2.58 0.38
CA THR A 248 0.33 1.64 1.24
C THR A 248 1.08 0.33 1.48
N PHE A 249 0.78 -0.34 2.59
CA PHE A 249 1.27 -1.68 2.92
C PHE A 249 0.26 -2.43 3.81
N SER A 250 0.48 -3.73 4.02
CA SER A 250 -0.40 -4.57 4.84
C SER A 250 0.16 -4.75 6.24
N ALA A 251 -0.70 -4.65 7.27
CA ALA A 251 -0.33 -4.87 8.67
C ALA A 251 -1.41 -5.65 9.41
N VAL A 252 -1.00 -6.40 10.43
CA VAL A 252 -1.93 -7.01 11.40
C VAL A 252 -2.20 -5.99 12.51
N VAL A 253 -3.47 -5.77 12.84
CA VAL A 253 -3.89 -4.79 13.84
C VAL A 253 -4.50 -5.47 15.04
N TYR A 254 -4.11 -5.00 16.23
CA TYR A 254 -4.74 -5.32 17.51
C TYR A 254 -5.35 -4.05 18.10
N LEU A 255 -6.59 -4.14 18.56
CA LEU A 255 -7.34 -3.05 19.20
C LEU A 255 -7.59 -3.44 20.64
N ASP A 256 -7.09 -2.67 21.60
CA ASP A 256 -7.23 -2.98 23.04
C ASP A 256 -6.78 -4.39 23.44
N GLY A 257 -5.75 -4.90 22.75
CA GLY A 257 -5.20 -6.24 22.96
C GLY A 257 -5.95 -7.35 22.22
N GLU A 258 -7.06 -7.06 21.55
CA GLU A 258 -7.81 -8.04 20.75
C GLU A 258 -7.39 -8.01 19.29
N TYR A 259 -7.30 -9.19 18.66
CA TYR A 259 -7.04 -9.33 17.23
C TYR A 259 -8.16 -8.67 16.42
N ALA A 260 -7.82 -7.61 15.68
CA ALA A 260 -8.74 -6.91 14.79
C ALA A 260 -8.58 -7.35 13.33
N GLY A 261 -7.42 -7.90 12.96
CA GLY A 261 -7.21 -8.49 11.64
C GLY A 261 -6.25 -7.73 10.74
N LEU A 262 -6.29 -8.07 9.45
CA LEU A 262 -5.46 -7.50 8.39
C LEU A 262 -6.01 -6.14 7.95
N TYR A 263 -5.15 -5.13 7.90
CA TYR A 263 -5.50 -3.78 7.46
C TYR A 263 -4.55 -3.33 6.34
N THR A 264 -5.05 -2.46 5.47
CA THR A 264 -4.21 -1.65 4.59
C THR A 264 -3.81 -0.38 5.34
N VAL A 265 -2.52 -0.25 5.67
CA VAL A 265 -1.94 0.97 6.22
C VAL A 265 -1.55 1.89 5.06
N GLY A 266 -1.89 3.17 5.14
CA GLY A 266 -1.63 4.10 4.05
C GLY A 266 -1.42 5.55 4.45
N ASP A 267 -0.93 6.32 3.49
CA ASP A 267 -0.84 7.77 3.59
C ASP A 267 -2.24 8.40 3.83
N HIS A 268 -2.28 9.40 4.69
CA HIS A 268 -3.46 10.26 4.82
C HIS A 268 -3.34 11.42 3.84
N VAL A 269 -4.29 11.59 2.92
CA VAL A 269 -4.28 12.74 1.99
C VAL A 269 -4.61 14.02 2.75
N ASP A 270 -3.57 14.79 3.06
CA ASP A 270 -3.61 16.08 3.75
C ASP A 270 -2.36 16.91 3.40
N GLY A 271 -2.21 18.09 4.00
CA GLY A 271 -1.07 18.97 3.76
C GLY A 271 0.29 18.39 4.20
N TYR A 272 0.33 17.37 5.06
CA TYR A 272 1.58 16.67 5.37
C TYR A 272 2.01 15.78 4.21
N LEU A 273 1.06 15.11 3.55
CA LEU A 273 1.34 14.43 2.30
C LEU A 273 1.83 15.42 1.23
N MET A 274 1.22 16.60 1.14
CA MET A 274 1.66 17.63 0.19
C MET A 274 3.10 18.10 0.49
N GLU A 275 3.45 18.33 1.76
CA GLU A 275 4.83 18.64 2.18
C GLU A 275 5.82 17.53 1.78
N ASP A 276 5.44 16.27 1.96
CA ASP A 276 6.29 15.13 1.61
C ASP A 276 6.59 15.05 0.10
N HIS A 277 5.75 15.68 -0.72
CA HIS A 277 5.90 15.79 -2.17
C HIS A 277 6.41 17.17 -2.63
N GLY A 278 6.85 18.01 -1.69
CA GLY A 278 7.48 19.30 -1.97
C GLY A 278 6.52 20.49 -2.14
N TYR A 279 5.25 20.32 -1.76
CA TYR A 279 4.24 21.37 -1.82
C TYR A 279 3.95 22.03 -0.46
N PRO A 280 3.45 23.28 -0.42
CA PRO A 280 3.03 23.91 0.81
C PRO A 280 1.87 23.21 1.52
N GLN A 281 1.94 23.10 2.85
CA GLN A 281 0.87 22.48 3.66
C GLN A 281 -0.43 23.30 3.66
N ASP A 282 -0.32 24.59 3.42
CA ASP A 282 -1.41 25.57 3.44
C ASP A 282 -2.02 25.83 2.06
N GLY A 283 -1.67 25.02 1.06
CA GLY A 283 -2.40 24.99 -0.21
C GLY A 283 -3.85 24.52 -0.03
N ASN A 284 -4.70 24.89 -0.97
CA ASN A 284 -6.10 24.47 -0.98
C ASN A 284 -6.21 22.99 -1.29
N LEU A 285 -6.94 22.24 -0.46
CA LEU A 285 -7.18 20.82 -0.65
C LEU A 285 -8.69 20.55 -0.66
N TYR A 286 -9.21 20.14 -1.81
CA TYR A 286 -10.62 19.84 -2.02
C TYR A 286 -10.84 18.34 -2.16
N LYS A 287 -11.79 17.78 -1.42
CA LYS A 287 -12.21 16.39 -1.54
C LYS A 287 -13.51 16.30 -2.31
N ALA A 288 -13.56 15.51 -3.37
CA ALA A 288 -14.80 15.16 -4.04
C ALA A 288 -15.61 14.16 -3.17
N VAL A 289 -16.78 14.57 -2.72
CA VAL A 289 -17.66 13.81 -1.81
C VAL A 289 -19.00 13.40 -2.41
N SER A 290 -19.35 13.93 -3.58
CA SER A 290 -20.48 13.43 -4.38
C SER A 290 -20.22 13.61 -5.88
N HIS A 291 -21.04 12.97 -6.73
CA HIS A 291 -20.99 13.09 -8.20
C HIS A 291 -21.28 14.48 -8.78
N ASP A 292 -21.56 15.49 -7.93
CA ASP A 292 -21.56 16.88 -8.38
C ASP A 292 -20.12 17.41 -8.53
N ALA A 293 -19.09 16.73 -8.02
CA ALA A 293 -17.68 17.01 -8.29
C ALA A 293 -17.24 16.60 -9.72
N ASN A 294 -17.97 17.09 -10.72
CA ASN A 294 -17.97 16.63 -12.11
C ASN A 294 -17.45 17.69 -13.11
N PHE A 295 -16.93 18.82 -12.62
CA PHE A 295 -16.45 19.95 -13.44
C PHE A 295 -17.50 20.53 -14.42
N SER A 296 -18.80 20.32 -14.16
CA SER A 296 -19.92 20.83 -14.94
C SER A 296 -20.70 21.91 -14.18
N LEU A 297 -21.51 22.70 -14.91
CA LEU A 297 -22.53 23.58 -14.35
C LEU A 297 -23.78 22.81 -13.88
N ILE A 298 -23.88 21.53 -14.24
CA ILE A 298 -25.07 20.70 -14.06
C ILE A 298 -24.86 19.67 -12.96
N SER A 299 -25.86 19.56 -12.08
CA SER A 299 -25.89 18.58 -11.00
C SER A 299 -26.26 17.20 -11.53
N ARG A 300 -25.49 16.18 -11.12
CA ARG A 300 -25.81 14.77 -11.35
C ARG A 300 -26.77 14.23 -10.29
N GLN A 301 -26.76 14.82 -9.09
CA GLN A 301 -27.66 14.40 -8.01
C GLN A 301 -29.08 14.95 -8.18
N ASN A 302 -29.24 16.12 -8.83
CA ASN A 302 -30.53 16.79 -9.02
C ASN A 302 -31.03 16.66 -10.47
N ASP A 303 -31.00 15.45 -11.03
CA ASP A 303 -31.58 15.10 -12.34
C ASP A 303 -31.20 16.03 -13.52
N GLY A 304 -30.01 16.63 -13.49
CA GLY A 304 -29.53 17.50 -14.57
C GLY A 304 -29.91 18.98 -14.44
N GLU A 305 -30.39 19.42 -13.27
CA GLU A 305 -30.60 20.84 -12.98
C GLU A 305 -29.27 21.60 -12.79
N PRO A 306 -29.25 22.94 -12.98
CA PRO A 306 -28.08 23.75 -12.65
C PRO A 306 -27.69 23.58 -11.18
N LYS A 307 -26.38 23.54 -10.92
CA LYS A 307 -25.83 23.56 -9.56
C LYS A 307 -26.16 24.86 -8.83
N GLU A 308 -26.27 24.81 -7.51
CA GLU A 308 -26.43 26.01 -6.68
C GLU A 308 -25.11 26.77 -6.61
N THR A 309 -24.00 26.04 -6.44
CA THR A 309 -22.64 26.58 -6.51
C THR A 309 -21.76 25.72 -7.41
N LEU A 310 -20.71 26.30 -7.99
CA LEU A 310 -19.84 25.53 -8.90
C LEU A 310 -18.99 24.48 -8.17
N HIS A 311 -18.83 24.64 -6.85
CA HIS A 311 -18.15 23.68 -5.98
C HIS A 311 -19.08 22.64 -5.34
N ASP A 312 -20.37 22.57 -5.73
CA ASP A 312 -21.26 21.51 -5.28
C ASP A 312 -20.60 20.13 -5.51
N GLY A 313 -20.58 19.30 -4.46
CA GLY A 313 -19.93 17.99 -4.45
C GLY A 313 -18.48 17.98 -3.94
N PHE A 314 -17.91 19.14 -3.60
CA PHE A 314 -16.60 19.24 -2.96
C PHE A 314 -16.68 19.73 -1.51
N GLU A 315 -15.81 19.20 -0.66
CA GLU A 315 -15.50 19.72 0.68
C GLU A 315 -14.07 20.27 0.70
N LYS A 316 -13.85 21.45 1.29
CA LYS A 316 -12.51 22.01 1.49
C LYS A 316 -11.93 21.47 2.79
N LYS A 317 -10.87 20.69 2.68
CA LYS A 317 -10.17 20.08 3.82
C LYS A 317 -9.11 20.99 4.42
N GLU A 318 -8.36 21.69 3.58
CA GLU A 318 -7.27 22.57 3.99
C GLU A 318 -7.14 23.78 3.04
N GLY A 319 -6.39 24.78 3.48
CA GLY A 319 -6.15 26.02 2.74
C GLY A 319 -6.99 27.21 3.23
N GLU A 320 -6.59 28.40 2.80
CA GLU A 320 -7.18 29.68 3.21
C GLU A 320 -7.83 30.39 2.01
N PRO A 321 -8.99 31.06 2.19
CA PRO A 321 -9.78 31.10 3.41
C PRO A 321 -10.47 29.74 3.67
N PRO A 322 -10.82 29.41 4.93
CA PRO A 322 -11.40 28.12 5.29
C PRO A 322 -12.83 27.97 4.74
N GLU A 323 -13.32 26.73 4.69
CA GLU A 323 -14.71 26.45 4.28
C GLU A 323 -15.72 27.30 5.06
N GLY A 324 -16.71 27.87 4.34
CA GLY A 324 -17.72 28.75 4.90
C GLY A 324 -17.37 30.24 4.85
N GLU A 325 -16.10 30.59 4.61
CA GLU A 325 -15.69 31.99 4.42
C GLU A 325 -15.76 32.42 2.93
N PRO A 326 -15.99 33.71 2.64
CA PRO A 326 -16.05 34.20 1.26
C PRO A 326 -14.78 33.89 0.46
N GLY A 327 -14.96 33.27 -0.71
CA GLY A 327 -13.85 32.92 -1.60
C GLY A 327 -13.13 31.62 -1.25
N ALA A 328 -13.64 30.82 -0.30
CA ALA A 328 -13.04 29.54 0.09
C ALA A 328 -12.82 28.57 -1.08
N PHE A 329 -13.66 28.62 -2.11
CA PHE A 329 -13.57 27.76 -3.30
C PHE A 329 -13.25 28.52 -4.60
N ALA A 330 -12.82 29.79 -4.51
CA ALA A 330 -12.78 30.67 -5.68
C ALA A 330 -11.91 30.12 -6.83
N ASP A 331 -10.77 29.51 -6.54
CA ASP A 331 -9.88 28.90 -7.52
C ASP A 331 -10.48 27.61 -8.14
N LEU A 332 -11.17 26.79 -7.34
CA LEU A 332 -11.87 25.61 -7.82
C LEU A 332 -13.06 26.00 -8.71
N GLU A 333 -13.85 27.00 -8.30
CA GLU A 333 -14.97 27.50 -9.08
C GLU A 333 -14.50 28.12 -10.40
N GLU A 334 -13.37 28.83 -10.41
CA GLU A 334 -12.74 29.32 -11.65
C GLU A 334 -12.36 28.16 -12.58
N LEU A 335 -11.79 27.08 -12.05
CA LEU A 335 -11.48 25.89 -12.84
C LEU A 335 -12.74 25.23 -13.40
N VAL A 336 -13.79 25.06 -12.58
CA VAL A 336 -15.07 24.46 -13.02
C VAL A 336 -15.74 25.33 -14.10
N ASP A 337 -15.81 26.65 -13.89
CA ASP A 337 -16.37 27.57 -14.87
C ASP A 337 -15.59 27.54 -16.19
N PHE A 338 -14.25 27.53 -16.13
CA PHE A 338 -13.39 27.43 -17.30
C PHE A 338 -13.63 26.13 -18.07
N VAL A 339 -13.64 24.98 -17.39
CA VAL A 339 -13.89 23.67 -18.03
C VAL A 339 -15.27 23.65 -18.69
N ALA A 340 -16.27 24.23 -18.05
CA ALA A 340 -17.64 24.18 -18.53
C ALA A 340 -17.96 25.17 -19.65
N THR A 341 -17.32 26.35 -19.68
CA THR A 341 -17.74 27.47 -20.54
C THR A 341 -16.74 27.87 -21.62
N SER A 342 -15.46 27.54 -21.48
CA SER A 342 -14.45 27.87 -22.51
C SER A 342 -14.77 27.20 -23.85
N ASP A 343 -14.41 27.85 -24.95
CA ASP A 343 -14.46 27.20 -26.27
C ASP A 343 -13.31 26.20 -26.46
N ALA A 344 -13.39 25.40 -27.52
CA ALA A 344 -12.41 24.36 -27.85
C ALA A 344 -10.97 24.89 -28.01
N GLU A 345 -10.81 26.06 -28.64
CA GLU A 345 -9.49 26.66 -28.87
C GLU A 345 -8.86 27.12 -27.57
N THR A 346 -9.64 27.83 -26.75
CA THR A 346 -9.24 28.35 -25.44
C THR A 346 -8.92 27.20 -24.48
N PHE A 347 -9.80 26.20 -24.38
CA PHE A 347 -9.58 25.04 -23.52
C PHE A 347 -8.24 24.35 -23.82
N ARG A 348 -7.99 24.05 -25.09
CA ARG A 348 -6.75 23.42 -25.55
C ARG A 348 -5.51 24.25 -25.20
N ALA A 349 -5.60 25.57 -25.33
CA ALA A 349 -4.48 26.46 -25.10
C ALA A 349 -4.18 26.68 -23.60
N GLU A 350 -5.19 26.59 -22.75
CA GLU A 350 -5.12 27.13 -21.39
C GLU A 350 -5.34 26.11 -20.26
N ILE A 351 -5.83 24.90 -20.55
CA ILE A 351 -6.09 23.88 -19.51
C ILE A 351 -4.82 23.44 -18.79
N GLY A 352 -3.71 23.23 -19.51
CA GLY A 352 -2.42 22.84 -18.93
C GLY A 352 -1.75 23.91 -18.06
N ALA A 353 -2.27 25.14 -18.06
CA ALA A 353 -1.84 26.21 -17.15
C ALA A 353 -2.70 26.27 -15.87
N ARG A 354 -3.70 25.40 -15.73
CA ARG A 354 -4.63 25.35 -14.59
C ARG A 354 -4.56 24.03 -13.85
N ILE A 355 -4.31 22.94 -14.56
CA ILE A 355 -4.12 21.60 -13.98
C ILE A 355 -2.78 21.03 -14.42
N ASP A 356 -2.22 20.16 -13.60
CA ASP A 356 -1.23 19.22 -14.09
C ASP A 356 -1.94 18.26 -15.06
N GLN A 357 -1.77 18.50 -16.36
CA GLN A 357 -2.52 17.77 -17.36
C GLN A 357 -2.19 16.27 -17.33
N ARG A 358 -0.98 15.88 -16.93
CA ARG A 358 -0.58 14.47 -16.82
C ARG A 358 -1.34 13.78 -15.70
N ASP A 359 -1.41 14.39 -14.51
CA ASP A 359 -2.18 13.88 -13.36
C ASP A 359 -3.64 13.56 -13.76
N TYR A 360 -4.31 14.49 -14.45
CA TYR A 360 -5.74 14.36 -14.77
C TYR A 360 -6.01 13.45 -16.00
N GLU A 361 -5.08 13.40 -16.97
CA GLU A 361 -5.10 12.41 -18.04
C GLU A 361 -4.94 10.98 -17.48
N ASP A 362 -4.02 10.81 -16.54
CA ASP A 362 -3.76 9.53 -15.90
C ASP A 362 -4.88 9.14 -14.94
N TRP A 363 -5.56 10.11 -14.32
CA TRP A 363 -6.78 9.86 -13.55
C TRP A 363 -7.83 9.16 -14.42
N TRP A 364 -8.06 9.66 -15.64
CA TRP A 364 -9.00 9.03 -16.58
C TRP A 364 -8.59 7.61 -16.98
N ILE A 365 -7.31 7.41 -17.35
CA ILE A 365 -6.76 6.09 -17.67
C ILE A 365 -6.96 5.13 -16.50
N PHE A 366 -6.58 5.58 -15.30
CA PHE A 366 -6.58 4.81 -14.08
C PHE A 366 -7.99 4.32 -13.70
N VAL A 367 -8.96 5.23 -13.56
CA VAL A 367 -10.33 4.86 -13.14
C VAL A 367 -11.04 4.04 -14.20
N SER A 368 -10.73 4.28 -15.48
CA SER A 368 -11.23 3.45 -16.57
C SER A 368 -10.61 2.05 -16.53
N PHE A 369 -9.31 1.90 -16.28
CA PHE A 369 -8.67 0.58 -16.23
C PHE A 369 -9.21 -0.26 -15.06
N ILE A 370 -9.15 0.27 -13.83
CA ILE A 370 -9.55 -0.46 -12.62
C ILE A 370 -11.08 -0.54 -12.43
N MET A 371 -11.85 0.15 -13.29
CA MET A 371 -13.31 0.32 -13.17
C MET A 371 -13.73 0.90 -11.81
N ALA A 372 -13.03 1.93 -11.35
CA ALA A 372 -13.41 2.69 -10.16
C ALA A 372 -14.47 3.72 -10.51
N ASN A 373 -15.69 3.25 -10.81
CA ASN A 373 -16.77 4.08 -11.35
C ASN A 373 -17.12 5.27 -10.46
N ASP A 374 -17.10 5.08 -9.14
CA ASP A 374 -17.39 6.14 -8.18
C ASP A 374 -16.31 7.25 -8.24
N SER A 375 -15.05 6.85 -8.42
CA SER A 375 -13.88 7.74 -8.42
C SER A 375 -13.77 8.64 -9.65
N ALA A 376 -14.64 8.49 -10.65
CA ALA A 376 -14.68 9.39 -11.81
C ALA A 376 -15.32 10.75 -11.51
N GLY A 377 -16.12 10.86 -10.45
CA GLY A 377 -16.76 12.10 -10.01
C GLY A 377 -16.91 12.22 -8.50
N LYS A 378 -16.22 11.37 -7.73
CA LYS A 378 -16.17 11.34 -6.27
C LYS A 378 -14.80 10.76 -5.88
N ASN A 379 -14.52 10.57 -4.58
CA ASN A 379 -13.38 9.79 -4.08
C ASN A 379 -12.05 10.24 -4.69
N SER A 380 -11.88 11.55 -4.79
CA SER A 380 -10.65 12.19 -5.28
C SER A 380 -10.33 13.39 -4.41
N TYR A 381 -9.06 13.78 -4.45
CA TYR A 381 -8.60 15.05 -3.90
C TYR A 381 -7.98 15.89 -5.02
N HIS A 382 -8.22 17.20 -4.94
CA HIS A 382 -7.67 18.20 -5.83
C HIS A 382 -6.92 19.22 -4.98
N TYR A 383 -5.61 19.28 -5.15
CA TYR A 383 -4.72 20.18 -4.41
C TYR A 383 -4.31 21.35 -5.29
N HIS A 384 -4.27 22.56 -4.75
CA HIS A 384 -3.76 23.74 -5.44
C HIS A 384 -3.03 24.67 -4.47
N ASP A 385 -1.76 24.96 -4.76
CA ASP A 385 -1.05 26.08 -4.14
C ASP A 385 -1.46 27.38 -4.86
N PRO A 386 -2.16 28.33 -4.22
CA PRO A 386 -2.68 29.52 -4.88
C PRO A 386 -1.60 30.52 -5.31
N ALA A 387 -0.31 30.26 -5.07
CA ALA A 387 0.75 31.12 -5.58
C ALA A 387 0.76 31.18 -7.13
N PRO A 388 1.05 32.34 -7.74
CA PRO A 388 0.91 32.53 -9.18
C PRO A 388 1.73 31.54 -10.01
N GLY A 389 1.08 30.92 -11.00
CA GLY A 389 1.72 30.01 -11.96
C GLY A 389 1.74 28.54 -11.54
N ASN A 390 1.20 28.22 -10.36
CA ASN A 390 0.95 26.84 -9.97
C ASN A 390 -0.35 26.32 -10.60
N VAL A 391 -0.50 25.00 -10.55
CA VAL A 391 -1.61 24.26 -11.15
C VAL A 391 -2.23 23.30 -10.15
N PHE A 392 -3.48 22.93 -10.36
CA PHE A 392 -4.13 21.88 -9.59
C PHE A 392 -3.45 20.53 -9.84
N ARG A 393 -3.26 19.77 -8.76
CA ARG A 393 -2.76 18.41 -8.72
C ARG A 393 -3.87 17.45 -8.28
N PHE A 394 -3.84 16.22 -8.78
CA PHE A 394 -4.81 15.19 -8.41
C PHE A 394 -4.19 14.16 -7.47
N ALA A 395 -4.96 13.73 -6.47
CA ALA A 395 -4.61 12.58 -5.64
C ALA A 395 -5.81 11.62 -5.53
N PRO A 396 -5.62 10.32 -5.79
CA PRO A 396 -6.70 9.34 -5.80
C PRO A 396 -7.09 8.91 -4.38
N TRP A 397 -8.34 8.50 -4.17
CA TRP A 397 -8.80 7.98 -2.88
C TRP A 397 -9.89 6.90 -3.03
N ASP A 398 -10.00 6.00 -2.04
CA ASP A 398 -11.13 5.05 -1.84
C ASP A 398 -11.40 4.07 -3.01
N PHE A 399 -10.65 2.95 -3.05
CA PHE A 399 -10.68 1.97 -4.16
C PHE A 399 -11.10 0.55 -3.76
N ASN A 400 -11.90 0.41 -2.70
CA ASN A 400 -12.57 -0.84 -2.37
C ASN A 400 -13.50 -1.32 -3.51
N ALA A 401 -14.17 -0.36 -4.17
CA ALA A 401 -15.01 -0.57 -5.34
C ALA A 401 -14.20 -0.50 -6.63
N SER A 402 -13.40 -1.53 -6.89
CA SER A 402 -12.58 -1.64 -8.10
C SER A 402 -12.34 -3.11 -8.48
N PHE A 403 -11.74 -3.34 -9.64
CA PHE A 403 -11.37 -4.67 -10.13
C PHE A 403 -12.51 -5.69 -10.08
N GLY A 404 -13.63 -5.31 -10.71
CA GLY A 404 -14.81 -6.16 -10.84
C GLY A 404 -15.73 -6.16 -9.62
N GLN A 405 -15.53 -5.24 -8.68
CA GLN A 405 -16.33 -5.15 -7.49
C GLN A 405 -16.90 -3.74 -7.31
N SER A 406 -18.22 -3.63 -7.07
CA SER A 406 -18.86 -2.37 -6.67
C SER A 406 -18.74 -2.12 -5.16
N TRP A 407 -19.16 -0.95 -4.69
CA TRP A 407 -19.14 -0.60 -3.26
C TRP A 407 -20.07 -1.46 -2.38
N GLN A 408 -21.04 -2.17 -2.99
CA GLN A 408 -21.87 -3.19 -2.33
C GLN A 408 -21.34 -4.60 -2.60
N THR A 409 -20.08 -4.72 -2.95
CA THR A 409 -19.40 -5.95 -3.36
C THR A 409 -20.00 -6.66 -4.59
N MET A 410 -20.95 -6.08 -5.31
CA MET A 410 -21.55 -6.71 -6.50
C MET A 410 -20.54 -6.81 -7.64
N ARG A 411 -20.67 -7.86 -8.47
CA ARG A 411 -19.70 -8.13 -9.54
C ARG A 411 -19.94 -7.28 -10.78
N GLU A 412 -18.87 -6.73 -11.31
CA GLU A 412 -18.86 -5.94 -12.54
C GLU A 412 -18.13 -6.68 -13.67
N LEU A 413 -18.67 -6.59 -14.88
CA LEU A 413 -18.09 -7.28 -16.03
C LEU A 413 -16.85 -6.54 -16.55
N ALA A 414 -15.74 -7.25 -16.69
CA ALA A 414 -14.46 -6.70 -17.13
C ALA A 414 -14.49 -6.06 -18.54
N TRP A 415 -15.43 -6.47 -19.39
CA TRP A 415 -15.62 -5.95 -20.75
C TRP A 415 -16.68 -4.84 -20.85
N THR A 416 -17.12 -4.29 -19.71
CA THR A 416 -17.96 -3.09 -19.72
C THR A 416 -17.12 -1.91 -20.17
N ARG A 417 -17.51 -1.29 -21.29
CA ARG A 417 -16.86 -0.07 -21.76
C ARG A 417 -17.27 1.10 -20.87
N VAL A 418 -16.29 1.73 -20.24
CA VAL A 418 -16.45 2.95 -19.45
C VAL A 418 -15.40 3.96 -19.90
N ASP A 419 -15.83 5.16 -20.20
CA ASP A 419 -14.97 6.33 -20.47
C ASP A 419 -15.30 7.51 -19.56
N HIS A 420 -16.35 7.38 -18.74
CA HIS A 420 -16.80 8.36 -17.75
C HIS A 420 -17.06 9.77 -18.29
N ALA A 421 -17.19 9.93 -19.61
CA ALA A 421 -17.47 11.22 -20.24
C ALA A 421 -18.86 11.76 -19.85
N ASP A 422 -19.80 10.88 -19.55
CA ASP A 422 -21.13 11.25 -19.05
C ASP A 422 -21.15 11.67 -17.57
N THR A 423 -20.07 11.35 -16.85
CA THR A 423 -19.97 11.51 -15.39
C THR A 423 -19.10 12.72 -15.03
N ASN A 424 -18.10 13.05 -15.85
CA ASN A 424 -17.15 14.11 -15.60
C ASN A 424 -16.87 14.92 -16.88
N LEU A 425 -17.22 16.20 -16.85
CA LEU A 425 -17.09 17.08 -18.01
C LEU A 425 -15.64 17.30 -18.42
N LEU A 426 -14.69 17.30 -17.48
CA LEU A 426 -13.26 17.41 -17.83
C LEU A 426 -12.80 16.21 -18.67
N PHE A 427 -13.25 15.00 -18.33
CA PHE A 427 -12.96 13.80 -19.13
C PHE A 427 -13.61 13.87 -20.51
N GLN A 428 -14.87 14.30 -20.58
CA GLN A 428 -15.54 14.52 -21.86
C GLN A 428 -14.73 15.46 -22.75
N ARG A 429 -14.31 16.62 -22.21
CA ARG A 429 -13.55 17.63 -22.94
C ARG A 429 -12.18 17.12 -23.40
N PHE A 430 -11.46 16.35 -22.58
CA PHE A 430 -10.22 15.70 -22.99
C PHE A 430 -10.42 14.74 -24.17
N LEU A 431 -11.48 13.94 -24.14
CA LEU A 431 -11.73 12.91 -25.15
C LEU A 431 -12.24 13.47 -26.48
N GLU A 432 -13.03 14.55 -26.43
CA GLU A 432 -13.60 15.22 -27.61
C GLU A 432 -12.59 16.07 -28.38
N GLU A 433 -11.62 16.69 -27.71
CA GLU A 433 -10.59 17.51 -28.34
C GLU A 433 -9.50 16.64 -28.97
N PRO A 434 -9.38 16.54 -30.33
CA PRO A 434 -8.46 15.57 -30.94
C PRO A 434 -6.99 15.79 -30.56
N ALA A 435 -6.58 17.05 -30.33
CA ALA A 435 -5.23 17.40 -29.92
C ALA A 435 -4.86 16.91 -28.50
N ILE A 436 -5.85 16.52 -27.68
CA ILE A 436 -5.67 15.97 -26.33
C ILE A 436 -6.07 14.48 -26.34
N GLY A 437 -7.25 14.17 -26.87
CA GLY A 437 -7.83 12.83 -26.86
C GLY A 437 -7.03 11.80 -27.64
N ASP A 438 -6.44 12.15 -28.80
CA ASP A 438 -5.61 11.20 -29.56
C ASP A 438 -4.31 10.85 -28.81
N PRO A 439 -3.53 11.82 -28.29
CA PRO A 439 -2.41 11.54 -27.39
C PRO A 439 -2.80 10.77 -26.13
N LEU A 440 -3.93 11.09 -25.50
CA LEU A 440 -4.43 10.42 -24.30
C LEU A 440 -4.72 8.93 -24.55
N ARG A 441 -5.44 8.62 -25.65
CA ARG A 441 -5.69 7.23 -26.06
C ARG A 441 -4.40 6.49 -26.42
N ALA A 442 -3.48 7.15 -27.12
CA ALA A 442 -2.17 6.58 -27.41
C ALA A 442 -1.36 6.30 -26.13
N ARG A 443 -1.44 7.18 -25.12
CA ARG A 443 -0.84 6.95 -23.81
C ARG A 443 -1.48 5.76 -23.11
N TYR A 444 -2.80 5.60 -23.18
CA TYR A 444 -3.46 4.42 -22.61
C TYR A 444 -2.86 3.13 -23.21
N GLY A 445 -2.76 3.06 -24.53
CA GLY A 445 -2.07 1.95 -25.21
C GLY A 445 -0.61 1.76 -24.74
N GLN A 446 0.13 2.84 -24.48
CA GLN A 446 1.51 2.75 -23.97
C GLN A 446 1.56 2.18 -22.54
N VAL A 447 0.72 2.66 -21.64
CA VAL A 447 0.76 2.21 -20.24
C VAL A 447 0.25 0.76 -20.08
N LEU A 448 -0.66 0.29 -20.94
CA LEU A 448 -1.06 -1.13 -20.99
C LEU A 448 0.12 -2.07 -21.27
N ARG A 449 1.16 -1.58 -21.95
CA ARG A 449 2.38 -2.34 -22.28
C ARG A 449 3.56 -1.94 -21.37
N GLY A 450 3.27 -1.24 -20.28
CA GLY A 450 4.23 -0.67 -19.34
C GLY A 450 3.73 -0.74 -17.90
N ALA A 451 3.31 0.38 -17.33
CA ALA A 451 2.88 0.47 -15.93
C ALA A 451 1.69 -0.46 -15.57
N LEU A 452 0.83 -0.75 -16.55
CA LEU A 452 -0.35 -1.61 -16.45
C LEU A 452 -0.20 -2.92 -17.25
N ASP A 453 1.03 -3.35 -17.56
CA ASP A 453 1.29 -4.65 -18.20
C ASP A 453 0.65 -5.81 -17.41
N GLU A 454 -0.09 -6.68 -18.10
CA GLU A 454 -0.88 -7.74 -17.47
C GLU A 454 -0.04 -8.61 -16.53
N ALA A 455 1.09 -9.12 -17.02
CA ALA A 455 1.96 -10.00 -16.25
C ALA A 455 2.57 -9.26 -15.05
N ALA A 456 2.94 -7.98 -15.23
CA ALA A 456 3.46 -7.16 -14.15
C ALA A 456 2.41 -6.80 -13.09
N VAL A 457 1.14 -6.63 -13.46
CA VAL A 457 0.03 -6.40 -12.53
C VAL A 457 -0.31 -7.68 -11.77
N LEU A 458 -0.42 -8.83 -12.47
CA LEU A 458 -0.67 -10.12 -11.83
C LEU A 458 0.46 -10.52 -10.88
N ALA A 459 1.72 -10.24 -11.23
CA ALA A 459 2.86 -10.48 -10.36
C ALA A 459 2.82 -9.63 -9.06
N LEU A 460 2.25 -8.41 -9.10
CA LEU A 460 2.00 -7.64 -7.87
C LEU A 460 0.98 -8.36 -6.99
N VAL A 461 -0.13 -8.82 -7.57
CA VAL A 461 -1.17 -9.57 -6.83
C VAL A 461 -0.59 -10.84 -6.22
N ASP A 462 0.19 -11.61 -6.98
CA ASP A 462 0.87 -12.80 -6.48
C ASP A 462 1.78 -12.49 -5.30
N GLY A 463 2.60 -11.44 -5.40
CA GLY A 463 3.48 -11.01 -4.31
C GLY A 463 2.73 -10.53 -3.07
N TYR A 464 1.56 -9.88 -3.24
CA TYR A 464 0.71 -9.53 -2.10
C TYR A 464 0.14 -10.78 -1.44
N VAL A 465 -0.43 -11.70 -2.24
CA VAL A 465 -1.03 -12.95 -1.77
C VAL A 465 -0.02 -13.82 -1.02
N GLU A 466 1.17 -14.04 -1.58
CA GLU A 466 2.25 -14.78 -0.91
C GLU A 466 2.56 -14.19 0.47
N ARG A 467 2.56 -12.86 0.55
CA ARG A 467 2.90 -12.14 1.76
C ARG A 467 1.80 -12.14 2.82
N ILE A 468 0.53 -12.18 2.42
CA ILE A 468 -0.60 -12.05 3.35
C ILE A 468 -1.33 -13.35 3.64
N ASP A 469 -1.11 -14.44 2.89
CA ASP A 469 -1.97 -15.65 2.91
C ASP A 469 -2.30 -16.13 4.34
N ALA A 470 -1.30 -16.27 5.21
CA ALA A 470 -1.51 -16.70 6.59
C ALA A 470 -2.41 -15.71 7.39
N SER A 471 -2.16 -14.41 7.28
CA SER A 471 -2.96 -13.38 7.96
C SER A 471 -4.33 -13.18 7.32
N ALA A 472 -4.47 -13.35 6.01
CA ALA A 472 -5.74 -13.32 5.30
C ALA A 472 -6.66 -14.45 5.76
N ARG A 473 -6.12 -15.67 5.93
CA ARG A 473 -6.87 -16.81 6.50
C ARG A 473 -7.31 -16.57 7.93
N ARG A 474 -6.46 -15.97 8.76
CA ARG A 474 -6.81 -15.57 10.14
C ARG A 474 -7.89 -14.49 10.15
N ASP A 475 -7.80 -13.52 9.25
CA ASP A 475 -8.82 -12.50 9.08
C ASP A 475 -10.17 -13.10 8.65
N GLU A 476 -10.17 -13.98 7.65
CA GLU A 476 -11.37 -14.70 7.20
C GLU A 476 -11.97 -15.57 8.31
N ALA A 477 -11.14 -16.24 9.11
CA ALA A 477 -11.61 -17.00 10.27
C ALA A 477 -12.31 -16.09 11.31
N ARG A 478 -11.85 -14.86 11.49
CA ARG A 478 -12.43 -13.87 12.41
C ARG A 478 -13.68 -13.21 11.86
N TRP A 479 -13.66 -12.79 10.59
CA TRP A 479 -14.64 -11.88 10.01
C TRP A 479 -15.48 -12.47 8.89
N GLY A 480 -15.13 -13.63 8.36
CA GLY A 480 -15.77 -14.20 7.17
C GLY A 480 -17.27 -14.43 7.32
N GLU A 481 -17.74 -14.81 8.51
CA GLU A 481 -19.17 -14.95 8.78
C GLU A 481 -19.87 -13.59 8.83
N ALA A 482 -19.26 -12.59 9.48
CA ALA A 482 -19.79 -11.24 9.52
C ALA A 482 -19.82 -10.60 8.12
N TYR A 483 -18.81 -10.88 7.28
CA TYR A 483 -18.78 -10.47 5.89
C TYR A 483 -19.94 -11.09 5.09
N ARG A 484 -20.10 -12.42 5.13
CA ARG A 484 -21.17 -13.12 4.37
C ARG A 484 -22.57 -12.76 4.84
N SER A 485 -22.75 -12.41 6.11
CA SER A 485 -24.05 -12.04 6.68
C SER A 485 -24.33 -10.53 6.64
N TYR A 486 -23.41 -9.71 6.14
CA TYR A 486 -23.58 -8.26 6.12
C TYR A 486 -24.74 -7.83 5.19
N GLU A 487 -25.69 -7.06 5.72
CA GLU A 487 -26.95 -6.70 5.04
C GLU A 487 -26.74 -6.09 3.64
N GLY A 488 -25.65 -5.33 3.44
CA GLY A 488 -25.35 -4.68 2.17
C GLY A 488 -25.13 -5.64 0.99
N TRP A 489 -24.77 -6.91 1.24
CA TRP A 489 -24.46 -7.88 0.18
C TRP A 489 -24.70 -9.35 0.56
N SER A 490 -25.36 -9.65 1.68
CA SER A 490 -25.58 -11.01 2.17
C SER A 490 -26.41 -11.91 1.24
N SER A 491 -27.07 -11.34 0.23
CA SER A 491 -27.72 -12.10 -0.83
C SER A 491 -26.75 -12.73 -1.83
N ARG A 492 -25.47 -12.37 -1.81
CA ARG A 492 -24.44 -12.93 -2.70
C ARG A 492 -23.99 -14.30 -2.26
N THR A 493 -23.71 -15.15 -3.25
CA THR A 493 -23.24 -16.54 -3.04
C THR A 493 -22.03 -16.88 -3.89
N ASP A 494 -21.51 -15.94 -4.67
CA ASP A 494 -20.36 -16.06 -5.55
C ASP A 494 -19.13 -15.45 -4.90
N PHE A 495 -17.95 -16.07 -5.02
CA PHE A 495 -16.68 -15.51 -4.55
C PHE A 495 -16.72 -14.98 -3.10
N THR A 496 -17.21 -15.84 -2.19
CA THR A 496 -17.45 -15.43 -0.79
C THR A 496 -16.33 -15.84 0.15
N THR A 497 -15.33 -16.56 -0.35
CA THR A 497 -14.10 -16.91 0.37
C THR A 497 -12.89 -16.17 -0.20
N TYR A 498 -11.82 -16.12 0.58
CA TYR A 498 -10.54 -15.53 0.20
C TYR A 498 -9.99 -16.12 -1.11
N GLU A 499 -9.93 -17.45 -1.24
CA GLU A 499 -9.38 -18.09 -2.44
C GLU A 499 -10.21 -17.84 -3.69
N GLU A 500 -11.54 -17.91 -3.56
CA GLU A 500 -12.45 -17.65 -4.66
C GLU A 500 -12.33 -16.20 -5.14
N GLU A 501 -12.21 -15.25 -4.21
CA GLU A 501 -12.07 -13.83 -4.53
C GLU A 501 -10.73 -13.53 -5.21
N ILE A 502 -9.63 -14.13 -4.76
CA ILE A 502 -8.32 -14.00 -5.42
C ILE A 502 -8.35 -14.56 -6.84
N ALA A 503 -8.98 -15.73 -7.04
CA ALA A 503 -9.14 -16.31 -8.37
C ALA A 503 -9.98 -15.41 -9.28
N TYR A 504 -11.09 -14.85 -8.76
CA TYR A 504 -11.92 -13.88 -9.47
C TYR A 504 -11.13 -12.63 -9.85
N LEU A 505 -10.43 -12.02 -8.90
CA LEU A 505 -9.66 -10.80 -9.10
C LEU A 505 -8.64 -10.97 -10.23
N LYS A 506 -7.85 -12.05 -10.21
CA LYS A 506 -6.85 -12.33 -11.25
C LYS A 506 -7.49 -12.53 -12.62
N GLY A 507 -8.54 -13.35 -12.70
CA GLY A 507 -9.26 -13.58 -13.95
C GLY A 507 -9.91 -12.30 -14.49
N TRP A 508 -10.42 -11.44 -13.61
CA TRP A 508 -10.98 -10.15 -13.97
C TRP A 508 -9.93 -9.21 -14.53
N ILE A 509 -8.75 -9.12 -13.89
CA ILE A 509 -7.62 -8.29 -14.35
C ILE A 509 -7.20 -8.69 -15.76
N SER A 510 -6.99 -9.98 -16.02
CA SER A 510 -6.64 -10.49 -17.36
C SER A 510 -7.71 -10.11 -18.39
N ALA A 511 -8.98 -10.39 -18.11
CA ALA A 511 -10.08 -10.06 -19.02
C ALA A 511 -10.22 -8.54 -19.24
N ARG A 512 -9.95 -7.73 -18.21
CA ARG A 512 -9.99 -6.27 -18.32
C ARG A 512 -8.85 -5.76 -19.19
N TRP A 513 -7.64 -6.28 -18.98
CA TRP A 513 -6.48 -5.92 -19.78
C TRP A 513 -6.69 -6.24 -21.25
N GLU A 514 -7.15 -7.47 -21.57
CA GLU A 514 -7.48 -7.89 -22.94
C GLU A 514 -8.54 -6.97 -23.57
N HIS A 515 -9.57 -6.59 -22.79
CA HIS A 515 -10.60 -5.68 -23.26
C HIS A 515 -10.05 -4.29 -23.60
N GLN A 516 -9.15 -3.76 -22.78
CA GLN A 516 -8.56 -2.44 -23.01
C GLN A 516 -7.54 -2.45 -24.15
N ASP A 517 -6.73 -3.51 -24.28
CA ASP A 517 -5.79 -3.68 -25.40
C ASP A 517 -6.52 -3.79 -26.75
N ALA A 518 -7.72 -4.36 -26.78
CA ALA A 518 -8.56 -4.37 -27.98
C ALA A 518 -9.10 -2.97 -28.36
N LEU A 519 -9.11 -2.01 -27.43
CA LEU A 519 -9.58 -0.64 -27.65
C LEU A 519 -8.46 0.35 -27.98
N TYR A 520 -7.22 0.12 -27.51
CA TYR A 520 -6.09 1.06 -27.56
C TYR A 520 -4.76 0.44 -28.04
#